data_AF-A0A3S5AL06-F1
#
_entry.id   AF-A0A3S5AL06-F1
#
_cell.length_a   1.000
_cell.length_b   1.000
_cell.length_c   1.000
_cell.angle_alpha   90.00
_cell.angle_beta   90.00
_cell.angle_gamma   90.00
#
_symmetry.space_group_name_H-M   'P 1'
#
loop_
_entity.id
_entity.type
_entity.pdbx_description
1 polymer ?
#
loop_
_entity_poly.entity_id
_entity_poly.type
_entity_poly.pdbx_seq_one_letter_code
_entity_poly.pdbx_strand_id
1 'polypeptide(L)' 'MPFVNCITGSDKVTLRLDTRVGLWQRLPDPEFAHAFLPIVPISGQIYAAGGGVVQLERFDPASNSWTTLAAMKEE' A
#
# COMPACT_ATOMS: atom_id res chain seq x y z
N MET A 1 -10.27 -15.41 4.02
CA MET A 1 -9.89 -14.45 2.96
C MET A 1 -8.38 -14.60 2.71
N PRO A 2 -7.89 -15.16 1.58
CA PRO A 2 -6.51 -15.62 1.49
C PRO A 2 -5.62 -14.67 0.67
N PHE A 3 -5.62 -13.37 0.99
CA PHE A 3 -4.68 -12.43 0.37
C PHE A 3 -3.86 -11.75 1.45
N VAL A 4 -2.56 -11.99 1.45
CA VAL A 4 -1.60 -11.27 2.27
C VAL A 4 -1.02 -10.19 1.36
N ASN A 5 -1.38 -8.94 1.61
CA ASN A 5 -0.84 -7.81 0.87
C ASN A 5 0.45 -7.38 1.56
N CYS A 6 1.58 -7.75 0.97
CA CYS A 6 2.90 -7.33 1.43
C CYS A 6 3.45 -6.35 0.41
N ILE A 7 3.32 -5.07 0.74
CA ILE A 7 3.86 -3.96 -0.02
C ILE A 7 5.11 -3.55 0.73
N THR A 8 6.29 -3.64 0.10
CA THR A 8 7.53 -3.21 0.74
C THR A 8 8.41 -2.48 -0.25
N GLY A 9 9.02 -1.40 0.24
CA GLY A 9 10.30 -0.94 -0.28
C GLY A 9 10.38 0.56 -0.48
N SER A 10 11.55 1.11 -0.17
CA SER A 10 12.06 2.46 -0.48
C SER A 10 11.86 2.90 -1.93
N ASP A 11 11.53 1.98 -2.82
CA ASP A 11 11.58 2.15 -4.28
C ASP A 11 10.18 2.27 -4.89
N LYS A 12 9.16 2.56 -4.05
CA LYS A 12 7.73 2.66 -4.42
C LYS A 12 7.11 1.37 -4.95
N VAL A 13 7.75 0.22 -4.77
CA VAL A 13 7.28 -1.03 -5.38
C VAL A 13 6.09 -1.62 -4.60
N THR A 14 4.98 -1.84 -5.30
CA THR A 14 3.84 -2.58 -4.75
C THR A 14 3.77 -4.00 -5.27
N LEU A 15 3.84 -4.96 -4.36
CA LEU A 15 3.63 -6.38 -4.64
C LEU A 15 2.44 -6.92 -3.83
N ARG A 16 1.79 -7.95 -4.36
CA ARG A 16 0.72 -8.68 -3.69
C ARG A 16 0.94 -10.17 -3.81
N LEU A 17 0.85 -10.90 -2.71
CA LEU A 17 0.95 -12.36 -2.71
C LEU A 17 -0.46 -12.98 -2.84
N ASP A 18 -0.72 -13.68 -3.94
CA ASP A 18 -1.86 -14.61 -4.01
C ASP A 18 -1.48 -15.88 -3.25
N THR A 19 -1.98 -16.01 -2.01
CA THR A 19 -1.61 -17.15 -1.15
C THR A 19 -2.20 -18.48 -1.63
N ARG A 20 -3.15 -18.48 -2.56
CA ARG A 20 -3.74 -19.71 -3.10
C ARG A 20 -2.79 -20.42 -4.07
N VAL A 21 -1.99 -19.64 -4.79
CA VAL A 21 -1.04 -20.14 -5.80
C VAL A 21 0.42 -19.84 -5.41
N GLY A 22 0.65 -19.07 -4.35
CA GLY A 22 1.97 -18.70 -3.85
C GLY A 22 2.74 -17.74 -4.76
N LEU A 23 2.03 -16.99 -5.61
CA LEU A 23 2.65 -16.11 -6.60
C LEU A 23 2.54 -14.64 -6.20
N TRP A 24 3.63 -13.92 -6.47
CA TRP A 24 3.67 -12.47 -6.35
C TRP A 24 3.15 -11.81 -7.62
N GLN A 25 2.29 -10.81 -7.46
CA GLN A 25 1.79 -9.96 -8.51
C GLN A 25 2.28 -8.52 -8.30
N ARG A 26 2.81 -7.91 -9.35
CA ARG A 26 3.13 -6.47 -9.37
C ARG A 26 1.85 -5.67 -9.49
N LEU A 27 1.66 -4.72 -8.59
CA LEU A 27 0.56 -3.76 -8.63
C LEU A 27 1.09 -2.38 -9.01
N PRO A 28 0.22 -1.43 -9.37
CA PRO A 28 0.60 -0.04 -9.56
C PRO A 28 1.30 0.50 -8.32
N ASP A 29 2.25 1.40 -8.57
CA ASP A 29 3.09 1.96 -7.52
C ASP A 29 2.41 3.18 -6.88
N PRO A 30 2.55 3.37 -5.55
CA PRO A 30 2.19 4.62 -4.90
C PRO A 30 2.99 5.78 -5.48
N GLU A 31 2.44 6.97 -5.32
CA GLU A 31 3.09 8.21 -5.72
C GLU A 31 4.31 8.51 -4.84
N PHE A 32 4.26 8.14 -3.55
CA PHE A 32 5.31 8.37 -2.58
C PHE A 32 6.00 7.06 -2.14
N ALA A 33 7.28 7.17 -1.77
CA ALA A 33 8.04 6.07 -1.21
C ALA A 33 7.74 5.95 0.28
N HIS A 34 7.10 4.85 0.66
CA HIS A 34 6.65 4.57 2.02
C HIS A 34 7.60 3.52 2.66
N ALA A 35 8.53 3.98 3.49
CA ALA A 35 9.50 3.13 4.21
C ALA A 35 9.03 2.71 5.62
N PHE A 36 9.67 1.66 6.20
CA PHE A 36 9.47 1.19 7.59
C PHE A 36 8.10 0.55 7.94
N LEU A 37 7.55 -0.28 7.05
CA LEU A 37 6.26 -0.96 7.24
C LEU A 37 5.05 -0.03 7.53
N PRO A 38 4.81 1.02 6.75
CA PRO A 38 3.79 2.03 7.02
C PRO A 38 2.37 1.61 6.62
N ILE A 39 2.06 0.30 6.56
CA ILE A 39 0.92 -0.20 5.78
C ILE A 39 -0.07 -1.01 6.60
N VAL A 40 -1.36 -0.68 6.48
CA VAL A 40 -2.44 -1.32 7.23
C VAL A 40 -3.62 -1.65 6.29
N PRO A 41 -4.13 -2.90 6.30
CA PRO A 41 -5.38 -3.25 5.63
C PRO A 41 -6.59 -2.77 6.44
N ILE A 42 -7.48 -2.00 5.83
CA ILE A 42 -8.71 -1.49 6.46
C ILE A 42 -9.86 -1.68 5.48
N SER A 43 -10.91 -2.41 5.89
CA SER A 43 -12.14 -2.59 5.11
C SER A 43 -11.92 -3.04 3.65
N GLY A 44 -10.94 -3.90 3.41
CA GLY A 44 -10.62 -4.41 2.06
C GLY A 44 -9.75 -3.48 1.20
N GLN A 45 -9.39 -2.30 1.72
CA GLN A 45 -8.44 -1.37 1.11
C GLN A 45 -7.09 -1.46 1.85
N ILE A 46 -6.04 -0.95 1.22
CA ILE A 46 -4.71 -0.88 1.84
C ILE A 46 -4.35 0.58 2.01
N TYR A 47 -3.90 0.96 3.21
CA TYR A 47 -3.47 2.30 3.53
C TYR A 47 -1.97 2.32 3.79
N ALA A 48 -1.24 3.27 3.21
CA ALA A 48 0.19 3.50 3.39
C ALA A 48 0.42 4.89 3.97
N ALA A 49 1.09 4.98 5.11
CA ALA A 49 1.23 6.19 5.90
C ALA A 49 2.60 6.25 6.62
N GLY A 50 3.44 7.23 6.29
CA GLY A 50 4.71 7.46 6.96
C GLY A 50 5.92 7.12 6.09
N GLY A 51 7.02 6.69 6.70
CA GLY A 51 8.24 6.37 5.94
C GLY A 51 9.02 7.57 5.40
N GLY A 52 8.87 8.74 6.03
CA GLY A 52 9.53 9.99 5.64
C GLY A 52 8.63 10.96 4.88
N VAL A 53 7.36 10.60 4.65
CA VAL A 53 6.34 11.47 4.03
C VAL A 53 5.10 11.60 4.94
N VAL A 54 4.37 12.71 4.79
CA VAL A 54 3.14 13.00 5.55
C VAL A 54 1.88 12.57 4.82
N GLN A 55 2.00 12.22 3.53
CA GLN A 55 0.89 11.79 2.70
C GLN A 55 0.39 10.43 3.15
N LEU A 56 -0.94 10.31 3.26
CA LEU A 56 -1.62 9.04 3.38
C LEU A 56 -2.02 8.60 1.98
N GLU A 57 -1.63 7.41 1.56
CA GLU A 57 -2.06 6.83 0.29
C GLU A 57 -2.93 5.61 0.53
N ARG A 58 -3.89 5.41 -0.37
CA ARG A 58 -4.81 4.29 -0.29
C ARG A 58 -4.87 3.54 -1.60
N PHE A 59 -4.63 2.25 -1.56
CA PHE A 59 -4.84 1.35 -2.67
C PHE A 59 -6.25 0.76 -2.61
N ASP A 60 -6.99 0.91 -3.70
CA ASP A 60 -8.25 0.24 -3.94
C ASP A 60 -8.04 -0.94 -4.91
N PRO A 61 -8.19 -2.19 -4.45
CA PRO A 61 -8.07 -3.37 -5.31
C PRO A 61 -9.12 -3.46 -6.41
N ALA A 62 -10.29 -2.81 -6.27
CA ALA A 62 -11.36 -2.86 -7.25
C ALA A 62 -11.04 -2.03 -8.49
N SER A 63 -10.44 -0.84 -8.30
CA SER A 63 -9.95 0.00 -9.38
C SER A 63 -8.49 -0.25 -9.74
N ASN A 64 -7.79 -1.08 -8.94
CA ASN A 64 -6.37 -1.37 -9.07
C ASN A 64 -5.55 -0.07 -9.14
N SER A 65 -5.77 0.84 -8.19
CA SER A 65 -5.13 2.15 -8.22
C SER A 65 -4.86 2.69 -6.81
N TRP A 66 -3.80 3.48 -6.69
CA TRP A 66 -3.54 4.30 -5.51
C TRP A 66 -4.29 5.63 -5.59
N THR A 67 -4.57 6.21 -4.43
CA THR A 67 -5.13 7.55 -4.30
C THR A 67 -4.47 8.23 -3.11
N THR A 68 -3.89 9.39 -3.36
CA THR A 68 -3.36 10.27 -2.32
C THR A 68 -4.52 10.92 -1.56
N LEU A 69 -4.56 10.69 -0.25
CA LEU A 69 -5.55 11.22 0.68
C LEU A 69 -4.98 12.44 1.42
N ALA A 70 -5.81 13.03 2.29
CA ALA A 70 -5.40 14.14 3.14
C ALA A 70 -4.12 13.77 3.94
N ALA A 71 -3.16 14.69 3.95
CA ALA A 71 -1.92 14.52 4.71
C ALA A 71 -2.22 14.40 6.20
N MET A 72 -1.43 13.59 6.90
CA MET A 72 -1.42 13.57 8.36
C MET A 72 -1.07 14.96 8.86
N LYS A 73 -1.92 15.49 9.75
CA LYS A 73 -1.64 16.74 10.45
C LYS A 73 -0.91 16.39 11.75
N GLU A 74 0.11 17.18 12.06
CA GLU A 74 0.58 17.28 13.43
C GLU A 74 -0.48 18.08 14.22
N GLU A 75 -0.90 17.56 15.37
CA GLU A 75 -1.80 18.26 16.30
C GLU A 75 -0.99 19.07 17.31
#